data_AF-A0A2V9BC03-F1
#
_entry.id   AF-A0A2V9BC03-F1
#
_cell.length_a   1.000
_cell.length_b   1.000
_cell.length_c   1.000
_cell.angle_alpha   90.00
_cell.angle_beta   90.00
_cell.angle_gamma   90.00
#
_symmetry.space_group_name_H-M   'P 1'
#
loop_
_entity.id
_entity.type
_entity.pdbx_description
1 polymer ?
#
loop_
_entity_poly.entity_id
_entity_poly.type
_entity_poly.pdbx_seq_one_letter_code
_entity_poly.pdbx_strand_id
1 'polypeptide(L)'
;MRNRRGLHPLLQKEAEPMMKPSSGLANKVIERILELSADAHIQRRGTAKDSPAFHKLTGAIAAYGKALALLAALQRREEFYAMIGQLDVPASVQPVC
;
A
#
# COMPACT_ATOMS: atom_id res chain seq x y z
N MET A 1 35.71 -6.53 34.56
CA MET A 1 34.81 -5.43 34.15
C MET A 1 34.02 -5.87 32.91
N ARG A 2 32.70 -5.99 33.03
CA ARG A 2 31.78 -6.29 31.91
C ARG A 2 31.61 -5.02 31.08
N ASN A 3 31.73 -5.11 29.76
CA ASN A 3 31.17 -4.07 28.87
C ASN A 3 30.41 -4.72 27.71
N ARG A 4 29.08 -4.73 27.84
CA ARG A 4 28.09 -5.03 26.81
C ARG A 4 27.71 -3.70 26.13
N ARG A 5 28.16 -3.49 24.89
CA ARG A 5 27.55 -2.56 23.92
C ARG A 5 27.88 -3.17 22.55
N GLY A 6 27.03 -4.03 21.99
CA GLY A 6 25.72 -3.62 21.49
C GLY A 6 25.87 -2.98 20.11
N LEU A 7 26.64 -3.61 19.22
CA LEU A 7 26.61 -3.30 17.79
C LEU A 7 25.27 -3.82 17.27
N HIS A 8 24.31 -2.91 17.24
CA HIS A 8 23.02 -3.07 16.60
C HIS A 8 23.29 -3.45 15.14
N PRO A 9 22.92 -4.66 14.66
CA PRO A 9 22.83 -4.88 13.24
C PRO A 9 21.84 -3.83 12.73
N LEU A 10 22.30 -3.00 11.80
CA LEU A 10 21.46 -2.10 11.06
C LEU A 10 20.26 -2.91 10.60
N LEU A 11 19.10 -2.50 11.11
CA LEU A 11 17.80 -3.01 10.80
C LEU A 11 17.68 -2.91 9.27
N GLN A 12 18.09 -3.96 8.57
CA GLN A 12 17.61 -4.31 7.26
C GLN A 12 16.13 -4.56 7.48
N LYS A 13 15.38 -3.46 7.57
CA LYS A 13 13.98 -3.45 7.21
C LYS A 13 14.02 -3.63 5.70
N GLU A 14 14.27 -4.87 5.31
CA GLU A 14 13.79 -5.45 4.08
C GLU A 14 12.45 -4.76 3.84
N ALA A 15 12.40 -3.94 2.79
CA ALA A 15 11.14 -3.57 2.20
C ALA A 15 10.60 -4.88 1.63
N GLU A 16 10.12 -5.77 2.50
CA GLU A 16 9.40 -6.94 2.08
C GLU A 16 8.29 -6.42 1.19
N PRO A 17 8.24 -6.82 -0.08
CA PRO A 17 7.07 -6.59 -0.88
C PRO A 17 6.00 -7.48 -0.26
N MET A 18 5.27 -6.92 0.70
CA MET A 18 4.12 -7.53 1.34
C MET A 18 2.96 -7.52 0.32
N MET A 19 3.17 -8.13 -0.84
CA MET A 19 2.10 -8.44 -1.78
C MET A 19 1.60 -9.83 -1.42
N LYS A 20 0.66 -9.86 -0.47
CA LYS A 20 -0.26 -10.99 -0.40
C LYS A 20 -1.02 -11.06 -1.74
N PRO A 21 -1.21 -12.26 -2.32
CA PRO A 21 -1.85 -12.43 -3.63
C PRO A 21 -3.37 -12.21 -3.62
N SER A 22 -3.93 -11.49 -2.65
CA SER A 22 -5.36 -11.21 -2.60
C SER A 22 -5.73 -10.20 -3.69
N SER A 23 -6.31 -10.74 -4.78
CA SER A 23 -6.87 -10.06 -5.94
C SER A 23 -5.86 -9.39 -6.87
N GLY A 24 -5.35 -10.16 -7.84
CA GLY A 24 -4.42 -9.67 -8.87
C GLY A 24 -4.96 -8.48 -9.69
N LEU A 25 -6.27 -8.20 -9.67
CA LEU A 25 -6.83 -7.00 -10.29
C LEU A 25 -6.52 -5.74 -9.48
N ALA A 26 -6.66 -5.79 -8.15
CA ALA A 26 -6.37 -4.64 -7.28
C ALA A 26 -4.88 -4.24 -7.39
N ASN A 27 -3.98 -5.22 -7.39
CA ASN A 27 -2.55 -4.97 -7.56
C ASN A 27 -2.22 -4.34 -8.91
N LYS A 28 -2.80 -4.86 -10.01
CA LYS A 28 -2.65 -4.26 -11.36
C LYS A 28 -3.16 -2.82 -11.43
N VAL A 29 -4.28 -2.53 -10.75
CA VAL A 29 -4.83 -1.17 -10.70
C VAL A 29 -3.90 -0.24 -9.90
N ILE A 30 -3.38 -0.69 -8.76
CA ILE A 30 -2.42 0.06 -7.94
C ILE A 30 -1.15 0.36 -8.76
N GLU A 31 -0.57 -0.65 -9.40
CA GLU A 31 0.61 -0.51 -10.26
C GLU A 31 0.37 0.50 -11.38
N ARG A 32 -0.78 0.41 -12.07
CA ARG A 32 -1.11 1.35 -13.13
C ARG A 32 -1.25 2.79 -12.63
N ILE A 33 -1.83 3.00 -11.44
CA ILE A 33 -1.94 4.34 -10.85
C ILE A 33 -0.57 4.89 -10.45
N LEU A 34 0.34 4.03 -9.94
CA LEU A 34 1.72 4.41 -9.63
C LEU A 34 2.48 4.85 -10.89
N GLU A 35 2.35 4.10 -11.98
CA GLU A 35 2.95 4.44 -13.28
C GLU A 35 2.44 5.81 -13.78
N LEU A 36 1.11 5.99 -13.83
CA LEU A 36 0.50 7.26 -14.24
C LEU A 36 0.92 8.44 -13.34
N SER A 37 1.11 8.19 -12.04
CA SER A 37 1.60 9.20 -11.10
C SER A 37 3.03 9.61 -11.41
N ALA A 38 3.92 8.65 -11.67
CA ALA A 38 5.30 8.91 -12.04
C ALA A 38 5.38 9.73 -13.34
N ASP A 39 4.62 9.34 -14.36
CA ASP A 39 4.55 10.06 -15.64
C ASP A 39 4.04 11.49 -15.46
N ALA A 40 2.97 11.69 -14.68
CA ALA A 40 2.44 13.01 -14.39
C ALA A 40 3.46 13.88 -13.63
N HIS A 41 4.23 13.30 -12.71
CA HIS A 41 5.31 13.99 -12.01
C HIS A 41 6.44 14.41 -12.95
N ILE A 42 6.87 13.53 -13.88
CA ILE A 42 7.88 13.84 -14.88
C ILE A 42 7.41 14.97 -15.80
N GLN A 43 6.20 14.85 -16.34
CA GLN A 43 5.61 15.88 -17.21
C GLN A 43 5.49 17.23 -16.49
N ARG A 44 5.05 17.22 -15.23
CA ARG A 44 4.90 18.46 -14.45
C ARG A 44 6.22 19.18 -14.23
N ARG A 45 7.34 18.46 -14.07
CA ARG A 45 8.68 19.07 -13.91
C ARG A 45 9.11 19.87 -15.15
N GLY A 46 8.73 19.42 -16.35
CA GLY A 46 9.01 20.11 -17.60
C GLY A 46 7.96 21.16 -18.01
N THR A 47 6.86 21.29 -17.26
CA THR A 47 5.75 22.18 -17.62
C THR A 47 5.89 23.54 -16.92
N ALA A 48 5.62 24.64 -17.64
CA ALA A 48 5.65 26.00 -17.09
C ALA A 48 4.68 26.14 -15.90
N LYS A 49 5.18 26.64 -14.75
CA LYS A 49 4.47 26.63 -13.46
C LYS A 49 3.11 27.34 -13.45
N ASP A 50 2.98 28.42 -14.23
CA ASP A 50 1.75 29.23 -14.26
C ASP A 50 0.83 28.85 -15.42
N SER A 51 1.09 27.72 -16.08
CA SER A 51 0.28 27.24 -17.18
C SER A 51 -0.94 26.43 -16.68
N PRO A 52 -2.07 26.46 -17.40
CA PRO A 52 -3.19 25.56 -17.13
C PRO A 52 -2.80 24.09 -17.11
N ALA A 53 -1.83 23.69 -17.95
CA ALA A 53 -1.32 22.32 -17.99
C ALA A 53 -0.63 21.92 -16.67
N PHE A 54 0.14 22.82 -16.05
CA PHE A 54 0.77 22.56 -14.75
C PHE A 54 -0.27 22.36 -13.64
N HIS A 55 -1.31 23.18 -13.61
CA HIS A 55 -2.40 23.02 -12.63
C HIS A 55 -3.18 21.73 -12.85
N LYS A 56 -3.45 21.37 -14.12
CA LYS A 56 -4.08 20.09 -14.47
C LYS A 56 -3.25 18.89 -13.99
N LEU A 57 -1.94 18.89 -14.25
CA LEU A 57 -1.03 17.84 -13.79
C LEU A 57 -0.94 17.80 -12.25
N THR A 58 -0.92 18.95 -11.59
CA THR A 58 -0.95 19.04 -10.11
C THR A 58 -2.22 18.41 -9.55
N GLY A 59 -3.38 18.71 -10.15
CA GLY A 59 -4.66 18.11 -9.78
C GLY A 59 -4.70 16.59 -10.02
N ALA A 60 -4.17 16.13 -11.16
CA ALA A 60 -4.10 14.71 -11.49
C ALA A 60 -3.24 13.93 -10.48
N ILE A 61 -2.03 14.44 -10.16
CA ILE A 61 -1.15 13.86 -9.14
C ILE A 61 -1.87 13.75 -7.78
N ALA A 62 -2.55 14.82 -7.36
CA ALA A 62 -3.30 14.81 -6.10
C ALA A 62 -4.44 13.77 -6.12
N ALA A 63 -5.15 13.64 -7.25
CA ALA A 63 -6.20 12.65 -7.41
C ALA A 63 -5.66 11.21 -7.37
N TYR A 64 -4.53 10.93 -8.02
CA TYR A 64 -3.89 9.62 -7.98
C TYR A 64 -3.44 9.24 -6.56
N GLY A 65 -2.85 10.18 -5.82
CA GLY A 65 -2.50 9.96 -4.41
C GLY A 65 -3.71 9.60 -3.55
N LYS A 66 -4.85 10.27 -3.75
CA LYS A 66 -6.11 9.95 -3.05
C LYS A 66 -6.66 8.58 -3.45
N ALA A 67 -6.60 8.22 -4.73
CA ALA A 67 -7.03 6.92 -5.23
C ALA A 67 -6.19 5.78 -4.61
N LEU A 68 -4.87 5.94 -4.54
CA LEU A 68 -3.98 4.98 -3.89
C LEU A 68 -4.29 4.83 -2.39
N ALA A 69 -4.54 5.93 -1.69
CA ALA A 69 -4.91 5.89 -0.28
C ALA A 69 -6.22 5.10 -0.06
N LEU A 70 -7.21 5.30 -0.93
CA LEU A 70 -8.47 4.56 -0.89
C LEU A 70 -8.25 3.07 -1.15
N LEU A 71 -7.52 2.71 -2.22
CA LEU A 71 -7.23 1.32 -2.56
C LEU A 71 -6.48 0.60 -1.44
N ALA A 72 -5.49 1.26 -0.82
CA ALA A 72 -4.77 0.72 0.34
C ALA A 72 -5.66 0.55 1.57
N ALA A 73 -6.67 1.41 1.77
CA ALA A 73 -7.67 1.24 2.83
C ALA A 73 -8.60 0.06 2.56
N LEU A 74 -9.02 -0.13 1.30
CA LEU A 74 -9.85 -1.26 0.88
C LEU A 74 -9.10 -2.59 1.01
N GLN A 75 -7.85 -2.65 0.58
CA GLN A 75 -7.02 -3.84 0.71
C GLN A 75 -6.82 -4.23 2.19
N ARG A 76 -6.50 -3.28 3.07
CA ARG A 76 -6.39 -3.54 4.52
C ARG A 76 -7.71 -4.05 5.12
N ARG A 77 -8.85 -3.52 4.66
CA ARG A 77 -10.17 -3.95 5.10
C ARG A 77 -10.48 -5.38 4.63
N GLU A 78 -10.14 -5.71 3.39
CA GLU A 78 -10.28 -7.06 2.84
C GLU A 78 -9.39 -8.06 3.58
N GLU A 79 -8.12 -7.72 3.81
CA GLU A 79 -7.18 -8.52 4.61
C GLU A 79 -7.67 -8.75 6.04
N PHE A 80 -8.28 -7.73 6.66
CA PHE A 80 -8.87 -7.83 7.99
C PHE A 80 -10.06 -8.80 8.03
N TYR A 81 -10.98 -8.72 7.06
CA TYR A 81 -12.10 -9.67 6.97
C TYR A 81 -11.63 -11.08 6.64
N ALA A 82 -10.63 -11.24 5.78
CA ALA A 82 -10.05 -12.56 5.47
C ALA A 82 -9.42 -13.21 6.72
N MET A 83 -8.75 -12.43 7.56
CA MET A 83 -8.17 -12.90 8.83
C MET A 83 -9.26 -13.33 9.83
N ILE A 84 -10.35 -12.55 9.95
CA ILE A 84 -11.46 -12.91 10.85
C ILE A 84 -12.22 -14.14 10.32
N GLY A 85 -12.44 -14.24 9.02
CA GLY A 85 -13.11 -15.41 8.41
C GLY A 85 -12.33 -16.72 8.59
N GLN A 86 -11.02 -16.67 8.80
CA GLN A 86 -10.20 -17.84 9.14
C GLN A 86 -10.25 -18.18 10.65
N LEU A 87 -10.76 -17.28 11.49
CA LEU A 87 -10.82 -17.43 12.94
C LEU A 87 -12.13 -18.09 13.42
N ASP A 88 -13.02 -18.52 12.51
CA ASP A 88 -14.26 -19.19 12.88
C ASP A 88 -14.00 -20.61 13.43
N VAL A 89 -13.87 -20.64 14.75
CA VAL A 89 -14.08 -21.68 15.78
C VAL A 89 -13.44 -23.08 15.57
N PRO A 90 -12.49 -23.51 16.43
CA PRO A 90 -12.11 -24.92 16.52
C PRO A 90 -13.33 -25.75 16.95
N ALA A 91 -13.50 -26.92 16.33
CA ALA A 91 -14.61 -27.85 16.53
C ALA A 91 -14.84 -28.36 17.99
N SER A 92 -14.16 -27.81 19.00
CA SER A 92 -14.27 -28.19 20.41
C SER A 92 -15.42 -27.55 21.19
N VAL A 93 -16.34 -26.83 20.53
CA VAL A 93 -17.57 -26.31 21.14
C VAL A 93 -18.81 -26.87 20.46
N GLN A 94 -18.82 -28.19 20.21
CA GLN A 94 -20.06 -28.92 19.93
C GLN A 94 -20.63 -29.34 21.30
N PRO A 95 -21.88 -28.97 21.66
CA PRO A 95 -22.48 -29.48 22.88
C PRO A 95 -22.66 -30.99 22.72
N VAL A 96 -22.13 -31.74 23.68
CA VAL A 96 -22.35 -33.18 23.79
C VAL A 96 -23.83 -33.36 24.15
N CYS A 97 -24.62 -33.81 23.18
CA CYS A 97 -25.93 -34.41 23.43
C CYS A 97 -25.76 -35.90 23.75
#